data_AF-A0A7C4YJ46-F1
#
_entry.id   AF-A0A7C4YJ46-F1
#
_cell.length_a   1.000
_cell.length_b   1.000
_cell.length_c   1.000
_cell.angle_alpha   90.00
_cell.angle_beta   90.00
_cell.angle_gamma   90.00
#
_symmetry.space_group_name_H-M   'P 1'
#
loop_
_entity.id
_entity.type
_entity.pdbx_description
1 polymer ?
#
loop_
_entity_poly.entity_id
_entity_poly.type
_entity_poly.pdbx_seq_one_letter_code
_entity_poly.pdbx_strand_id
1 'polypeptide(L)'
;MLQIFSDGPYFACIAHDRIIVTETASGKRAATMQTPLVYLPTGGTRQGTFTDAIFVYAWTNAIRYSPDGELLAAYSTNPLPRLMCWDKKGKLILDAPVPMPHIVSHQTTLQWLPDSKGWLINGYVFDRESRRLLLSVRTPFATEVMPHLLDKDRIAGTFGEGRDEVRSVKVPWDKLMSSLKQISEKVPAYIAPYQAVSLDVSIAGARGDADETQRFLTLALTQRLARDGVKVAANQPTTLRFRVAEEAGQTLPIYERQSPFDRRGRDTGRTVTESKGSAVLELVSVDEREPIWRATLKASSARSFTEEINDASVRKSMLEHLVRQLHGLDMPYFVPKSKDIVALPAVIE
;
A
#
# COMPACT_ATOMS: atom_id res chain seq x y z
N MET A 1 8.41 -12.68 17.83
CA MET A 1 7.02 -13.14 17.65
C MET A 1 7.05 -14.59 17.23
N LEU A 2 6.50 -15.51 18.04
CA LEU A 2 6.37 -16.92 17.66
C LEU A 2 4.94 -17.13 17.16
N GLN A 3 4.75 -17.32 15.85
CA GLN A 3 3.45 -17.68 15.27
C GLN A 3 3.50 -19.17 14.90
N ILE A 4 2.86 -20.02 15.70
CA ILE A 4 2.75 -21.45 15.42
C ILE A 4 1.46 -21.67 14.64
N PHE A 5 1.56 -22.14 13.40
CA PHE A 5 0.43 -22.68 12.64
C PHE A 5 0.47 -24.19 12.82
N SER A 6 -0.45 -24.72 13.63
CA SER A 6 -0.37 -26.08 14.18
C SER A 6 -1.34 -27.07 13.55
N ASP A 7 -2.01 -26.71 12.46
CA ASP A 7 -2.96 -27.59 11.76
C ASP A 7 -2.28 -28.55 10.76
N GLY A 8 -0.97 -28.41 10.56
CA GLY A 8 -0.20 -29.22 9.61
C GLY A 8 1.05 -29.90 10.20
N PRO A 9 1.75 -30.72 9.39
CA PRO A 9 2.97 -31.41 9.78
C PRO A 9 4.18 -30.48 9.99
N TYR A 10 4.02 -29.17 9.74
CA TYR A 10 5.06 -28.17 9.87
C TYR A 10 4.56 -26.93 10.62
N PHE A 11 5.47 -26.25 11.33
CA PHE A 11 5.27 -24.88 11.80
C PHE A 11 6.41 -23.97 11.31
N ALA A 12 6.11 -22.69 11.08
CA ALA A 12 7.09 -21.67 10.73
C ALA A 12 7.36 -20.77 11.94
N CYS A 13 8.61 -20.34 12.13
CA CYS A 13 8.95 -19.37 13.17
C CYS A 13 9.94 -18.32 12.65
N ILE A 14 9.84 -17.10 13.16
CA ILE A 14 10.80 -16.04 12.90
C ILE A 14 11.94 -16.20 13.91
N ALA A 15 13.13 -16.56 13.42
CA ALA A 15 14.35 -16.68 14.20
C ALA A 15 15.28 -15.51 13.86
N HIS A 16 15.14 -14.40 14.59
CA HIS A 16 15.93 -13.17 14.49
C HIS A 16 16.00 -12.56 13.06
N ASP A 17 16.82 -13.13 12.18
CA ASP A 17 17.14 -12.67 10.83
C ASP A 17 16.59 -13.57 9.72
N ARG A 18 15.78 -14.59 10.05
CA ARG A 18 15.24 -15.56 9.07
C ARG A 18 13.92 -16.17 9.52
N ILE A 19 13.22 -16.81 8.59
CA ILE A 19 12.11 -17.72 8.91
C ILE A 19 12.61 -19.16 8.81
N ILE A 20 12.34 -19.96 9.84
CA ILE A 20 12.67 -21.38 9.90
C ILE A 20 11.37 -22.17 9.87
N VAL A 21 11.33 -23.22 9.04
CA VAL A 21 10.23 -24.19 9.02
C VAL A 21 10.71 -25.48 9.68
N THR A 22 9.90 -25.99 10.60
CA THR A 22 10.22 -27.15 11.43
C THR A 22 9.08 -28.16 11.34
N GLU A 23 9.43 -29.44 11.23
CA GLU A 23 8.47 -30.55 11.36
C GLU A 23 7.91 -30.60 12.77
N THR A 24 6.59 -30.58 12.90
CA THR A 24 5.91 -30.59 14.20
C THR A 24 6.18 -31.88 14.97
N ALA A 25 6.22 -33.02 14.30
CA ALA A 25 6.38 -34.33 14.94
C ALA A 25 7.82 -34.59 15.45
N SER A 26 8.83 -34.17 14.68
CA SER A 26 10.23 -34.51 14.96
C SER A 26 11.02 -33.35 15.57
N GLY A 27 10.51 -32.12 15.47
CA GLY A 27 11.27 -30.90 15.79
C GLY A 27 12.44 -30.65 14.84
N LYS A 28 12.59 -31.43 13.76
CA LYS A 28 13.67 -31.24 12.79
C LYS A 28 13.36 -30.06 11.89
N ARG A 29 14.39 -29.27 11.60
CA ARG A 29 14.32 -28.19 10.62
C ARG A 29 14.10 -28.76 9.23
N ALA A 30 12.94 -28.46 8.64
CA ALA A 30 12.59 -28.83 7.27
C ALA A 30 13.17 -27.85 6.24
N ALA A 31 13.13 -26.55 6.52
CA ALA A 31 13.63 -25.52 5.60
C ALA A 31 14.05 -24.23 6.33
N THR A 32 14.85 -23.41 5.64
CA THR A 32 15.16 -22.03 6.02
C THR A 32 14.77 -21.14 4.85
N MET A 33 13.90 -20.16 5.10
CA MET A 33 13.40 -19.28 4.05
C MET A 33 14.48 -18.29 3.65
N GLN A 34 14.68 -18.12 2.35
CA GLN A 34 15.59 -17.15 1.76
C GLN A 34 15.22 -15.73 2.21
N THR A 35 16.21 -14.95 2.62
CA THR A 35 16.05 -13.53 2.97
C THR A 35 15.58 -12.71 1.75
N PRO A 36 14.54 -11.87 1.90
CA PRO A 36 14.04 -11.01 0.83
C PRO A 36 15.03 -9.93 0.40
N LEU A 37 14.78 -9.33 -0.76
CA LEU A 37 15.58 -8.20 -1.24
C LEU A 37 15.19 -6.91 -0.49
N VAL A 38 16.11 -5.95 -0.49
CA VAL A 38 15.88 -4.62 0.09
C VAL A 38 15.57 -3.65 -1.02
N TYR A 39 14.40 -3.03 -0.92
CA TYR A 39 14.00 -1.92 -1.77
C TYR A 39 14.68 -0.64 -1.28
N LEU A 40 15.39 0.01 -2.20
CA LEU A 40 16.03 1.29 -1.93
C LEU A 40 15.04 2.42 -2.23
N PRO A 41 15.04 3.52 -1.44
CA PRO A 41 14.19 4.69 -1.68
C PRO A 41 14.33 5.29 -3.09
N THR A 42 15.49 5.08 -3.73
CA THR A 42 15.84 5.58 -5.06
C THR A 42 15.31 4.71 -6.22
N GLY A 43 14.54 3.66 -5.95
CA GLY A 43 13.93 2.83 -7.00
C GLY A 43 14.82 1.70 -7.52
N GLY A 44 15.58 1.05 -6.62
CA GLY A 44 16.38 -0.15 -6.93
C GLY A 44 16.17 -1.27 -5.91
N THR A 45 16.73 -2.45 -6.20
CA THR A 45 16.81 -3.55 -5.24
C THR A 45 18.27 -3.93 -5.01
N ARG A 46 18.61 -4.30 -3.78
CA ARG A 46 19.88 -4.96 -3.45
C ARG A 46 19.61 -6.19 -2.61
N GLN A 47 20.55 -7.13 -2.58
CA GLN A 47 20.54 -8.15 -1.53
C GLN A 47 20.59 -7.45 -0.18
N GLY A 48 19.68 -7.83 0.71
CA GLY A 48 19.64 -7.25 2.04
C GLY A 48 20.88 -7.58 2.83
N THR A 49 21.33 -6.63 3.63
CA THR A 49 22.27 -6.92 4.70
C THR A 49 21.57 -7.74 5.79
N PHE A 50 22.35 -8.36 6.67
CA PHE A 50 21.82 -9.03 7.86
C PHE A 50 20.88 -8.10 8.67
N THR A 51 21.24 -6.83 8.82
CA THR A 51 20.44 -5.84 9.53
C THR A 51 19.09 -5.59 8.85
N ASP A 52 19.07 -5.53 7.52
CA ASP A 52 17.84 -5.34 6.77
C ASP A 52 16.87 -6.51 6.96
N ALA A 53 17.40 -7.74 7.00
CA ALA A 53 16.61 -8.94 7.26
C ALA A 53 15.93 -8.90 8.63
N ILE A 54 16.66 -8.50 9.67
CA ILE A 54 16.13 -8.36 11.04
C ILE A 54 14.91 -7.45 11.03
N PHE A 55 15.01 -6.27 10.40
CA PHE A 55 13.90 -5.33 10.40
C PHE A 55 12.71 -5.80 9.56
N VAL A 56 12.93 -6.50 8.44
CA VAL A 56 11.80 -7.09 7.69
C VAL A 56 11.06 -8.11 8.56
N TYR A 57 11.80 -8.98 9.24
CA TYR A 57 11.20 -10.06 10.03
C TYR A 57 10.62 -9.60 11.36
N ALA A 58 11.24 -8.65 12.06
CA ALA A 58 10.69 -8.09 13.29
C ALA A 58 9.39 -7.28 13.06
N TRP A 59 9.13 -6.83 11.83
CA TRP A 59 7.89 -6.16 11.39
C TRP A 59 7.01 -7.06 10.51
N THR A 60 7.27 -8.36 10.49
CA THR A 60 6.36 -9.33 9.87
C THR A 60 5.15 -9.54 10.78
N ASN A 61 3.97 -9.17 10.29
CA ASN A 61 2.74 -9.21 11.09
C ASN A 61 1.95 -10.50 10.90
N ALA A 62 2.12 -11.17 9.76
CA ALA A 62 1.42 -12.42 9.47
C ALA A 62 2.28 -13.37 8.64
N ILE A 63 2.19 -14.66 8.94
CA ILE A 63 2.71 -15.77 8.13
C ILE A 63 1.57 -16.77 7.90
N ARG A 64 1.45 -17.39 6.73
CA ARG A 64 0.42 -18.41 6.43
C ARG A 64 0.91 -19.42 5.39
N TYR A 65 0.72 -20.71 5.66
CA TYR A 65 0.85 -21.75 4.64
C TYR A 65 -0.30 -21.67 3.64
N SER A 66 -0.03 -22.03 2.38
CA SER A 66 -1.08 -22.28 1.40
C SER A 66 -1.94 -23.48 1.84
N PRO A 67 -3.21 -23.58 1.38
CA PRO A 67 -4.08 -24.71 1.68
C PRO A 67 -3.47 -26.09 1.37
N ASP A 68 -2.60 -26.19 0.38
CA ASP A 68 -1.88 -27.42 0.01
C ASP A 68 -0.55 -27.62 0.77
N GLY A 69 -0.13 -26.67 1.60
CA GLY A 69 1.12 -26.71 2.36
C GLY A 69 2.40 -26.53 1.53
N GLU A 70 2.30 -26.32 0.22
CA GLU A 70 3.46 -26.25 -0.67
C GLU A 70 4.16 -24.88 -0.64
N LEU A 71 3.46 -23.84 -0.19
CA LEU A 71 3.94 -22.46 -0.14
C LEU A 71 3.77 -21.86 1.25
N LEU A 72 4.65 -20.92 1.57
CA LEU A 72 4.58 -20.09 2.77
C LEU A 72 4.51 -18.63 2.36
N ALA A 73 3.44 -17.92 2.74
CA ALA A 73 3.31 -16.49 2.55
C ALA A 73 3.61 -15.74 3.86
N ALA A 74 4.18 -14.55 3.75
CA ALA A 74 4.33 -13.62 4.86
C ALA A 74 4.06 -12.18 4.44
N TYR A 75 3.52 -11.39 5.36
CA TYR A 75 3.30 -9.96 5.19
C TYR A 75 4.14 -9.17 6.19
N SER A 76 4.94 -8.24 5.69
CA SER A 76 5.76 -7.33 6.48
C SER A 76 5.47 -5.89 6.13
N THR A 77 5.52 -4.99 7.11
CA THR A 77 5.33 -3.55 6.94
C THR A 77 6.64 -2.77 6.78
N ASN A 78 7.81 -3.42 6.87
CA ASN A 78 9.09 -2.74 6.86
C ASN A 78 10.04 -3.24 5.75
N PRO A 79 10.87 -2.35 5.15
CA PRO A 79 10.77 -0.88 5.13
C PRO A 79 9.48 -0.34 4.49
N LEU A 80 8.78 -1.18 3.72
CA LEU A 80 7.49 -0.87 3.13
C LEU A 80 6.59 -2.13 3.19
N PRO A 81 5.25 -1.97 3.22
CA PRO A 81 4.30 -3.06 3.10
C PRO A 81 4.58 -3.94 1.89
N ARG A 82 4.77 -5.24 2.15
CA ARG A 82 5.07 -6.22 1.11
C ARG A 82 4.50 -7.59 1.45
N LEU A 83 4.18 -8.32 0.39
CA LEU A 83 3.88 -9.74 0.42
C LEU A 83 5.12 -10.51 -0.06
N MET A 84 5.53 -11.47 0.75
CA MET A 84 6.58 -12.42 0.42
C MET A 84 5.98 -13.82 0.34
N CYS A 85 6.46 -14.64 -0.59
CA CYS A 85 6.06 -16.04 -0.70
C CYS A 85 7.26 -16.91 -1.04
N TRP A 86 7.38 -18.03 -0.35
CA TRP A 86 8.43 -19.04 -0.55
C TRP A 86 7.84 -20.38 -0.96
N ASP A 87 8.60 -21.16 -1.70
CA ASP A 87 8.32 -22.59 -1.87
C ASP A 87 8.74 -23.40 -0.63
N LYS A 88 8.32 -24.67 -0.56
CA LYS A 88 8.69 -25.58 0.53
C LYS A 88 10.19 -25.81 0.74
N LYS A 89 11.02 -25.47 -0.26
CA LYS A 89 12.49 -25.56 -0.16
C LYS A 89 13.10 -24.28 0.40
N GLY A 90 12.28 -23.25 0.66
CA GLY A 90 12.70 -21.96 1.17
C GLY A 90 13.17 -20.98 0.10
N LYS A 91 12.97 -21.27 -1.19
CA LYS A 91 13.28 -20.31 -2.26
C LYS A 91 12.20 -19.23 -2.29
N LEU A 92 12.61 -17.96 -2.31
CA LEU A 92 11.69 -16.84 -2.46
C LEU A 92 11.17 -16.82 -3.91
N ILE A 93 9.85 -16.99 -4.07
CA ILE A 93 9.18 -17.00 -5.39
C ILE A 93 8.40 -15.72 -5.68
N LEU A 94 8.07 -14.95 -4.64
CA LEU A 94 7.42 -13.65 -4.73
C LEU A 94 7.95 -12.72 -3.64
N ASP A 95 8.28 -11.50 -4.02
CA ASP A 95 8.48 -10.35 -3.13
C ASP A 95 7.87 -9.16 -3.87
N ALA A 96 6.71 -8.70 -3.38
CA ALA A 96 5.91 -7.70 -4.07
C ALA A 96 5.41 -6.63 -3.09
N PRO A 97 5.47 -5.34 -3.46
CA PRO A 97 4.87 -4.28 -2.66
C PRO A 97 3.34 -4.46 -2.65
N VAL A 98 2.72 -4.15 -1.51
CA VAL A 98 1.26 -4.10 -1.38
C VAL A 98 0.87 -2.73 -0.80
N PRO A 99 -0.38 -2.25 -0.98
CA PRO A 99 -0.82 -1.03 -0.34
C PRO A 99 -0.64 -1.08 1.19
N MET A 100 -0.33 0.09 1.75
CA MET A 100 -0.34 0.27 3.20
C MET A 100 -1.79 0.15 3.69
N PRO A 101 -2.08 -0.69 4.69
CA PRO A 101 -3.43 -0.77 5.24
C PRO A 101 -3.78 0.53 5.96
N HIS A 102 -5.04 0.96 5.83
CA HIS A 102 -5.57 2.16 6.49
C HIS A 102 -5.95 1.88 7.96
N ILE A 103 -5.07 1.23 8.71
CA ILE A 103 -5.34 0.81 10.09
C ILE A 103 -4.27 1.28 11.06
N VAL A 104 -4.69 1.47 12.30
CA VAL A 104 -3.80 1.74 13.46
C VAL A 104 -3.47 0.43 14.20
N SER A 105 -4.12 -0.68 13.83
CA SER A 105 -4.05 -1.96 14.53
C SER A 105 -2.86 -2.83 14.07
N HIS A 106 -2.38 -3.67 14.99
CA HIS A 106 -1.44 -4.76 14.70
C HIS A 106 -2.10 -5.98 14.05
N GLN A 107 -3.44 -6.02 13.99
CA GLN A 107 -4.17 -7.12 13.37
C GLN A 107 -4.10 -7.02 11.86
N THR A 108 -3.14 -7.73 11.28
CA THR A 108 -3.04 -7.92 9.84
C THR A 108 -3.87 -9.13 9.43
N THR A 109 -4.68 -9.00 8.39
CA THR A 109 -5.26 -10.15 7.70
C THR A 109 -4.33 -10.58 6.59
N LEU A 110 -3.95 -11.86 6.59
CA LEU A 110 -3.32 -12.55 5.48
C LEU A 110 -4.05 -13.88 5.36
N GLN A 111 -4.78 -14.08 4.28
CA GLN A 111 -5.51 -15.30 4.00
C GLN A 111 -5.25 -15.70 2.55
N TRP A 112 -4.99 -16.98 2.32
CA TRP A 112 -4.99 -17.53 0.97
C TRP A 112 -6.42 -17.56 0.43
N LEU A 113 -6.59 -17.24 -0.85
CA LEU A 113 -7.83 -17.58 -1.53
C LEU A 113 -8.02 -19.11 -1.54
N PRO A 114 -9.25 -19.64 -1.50
CA PRO A 114 -9.46 -21.09 -1.37
C PRO A 114 -8.88 -21.94 -2.50
N ASP A 115 -8.65 -21.34 -3.67
CA ASP A 115 -8.03 -21.98 -4.84
C ASP A 115 -6.50 -21.75 -4.93
N SER A 116 -5.90 -21.15 -3.91
CA SER A 116 -4.47 -20.78 -3.85
C SER A 116 -4.01 -19.84 -4.97
N LYS A 117 -4.92 -19.20 -5.73
CA LYS A 117 -4.54 -18.29 -6.82
C LYS A 117 -4.20 -16.89 -6.35
N GLY A 118 -4.32 -16.61 -5.07
CA GLY A 118 -4.11 -15.26 -4.56
C GLY A 118 -4.21 -15.17 -3.05
N TRP A 119 -4.30 -13.93 -2.58
CA TRP A 119 -4.41 -13.61 -1.16
C TRP A 119 -5.41 -12.49 -0.91
N LEU A 120 -6.10 -12.56 0.22
CA LEU A 120 -6.69 -11.40 0.87
C LEU A 120 -5.69 -10.87 1.92
N ILE A 121 -5.31 -9.60 1.78
CA ILE A 121 -4.35 -8.93 2.68
C ILE A 121 -4.93 -7.59 3.09
N ASN A 122 -5.33 -7.42 4.35
CA ASN A 122 -5.86 -6.16 4.90
C ASN A 122 -6.94 -5.50 4.03
N GLY A 123 -7.88 -6.29 3.48
CA GLY A 123 -8.93 -5.78 2.59
C GLY A 123 -8.56 -5.73 1.11
N TYR A 124 -7.33 -6.10 0.74
CA TYR A 124 -6.87 -6.13 -0.64
C TYR A 124 -6.82 -7.56 -1.18
N VAL A 125 -7.47 -7.83 -2.31
CA VAL A 125 -7.36 -9.13 -3.00
C VAL A 125 -6.30 -9.04 -4.09
N PHE A 126 -5.28 -9.89 -3.98
CA PHE A 126 -4.18 -10.01 -4.93
C PHE A 126 -4.28 -11.28 -5.74
N ASP A 127 -4.13 -11.17 -7.05
CA ASP A 127 -3.90 -12.31 -7.93
C ASP A 127 -2.40 -12.64 -7.98
N ARG A 128 -2.07 -13.91 -7.75
CA ARG A 128 -0.69 -14.40 -7.67
C ARG A 128 -0.01 -14.45 -9.03
N GLU A 129 -0.74 -14.89 -10.06
CA GLU A 129 -0.17 -15.12 -11.39
C GLU A 129 0.21 -13.78 -12.04
N SER A 130 -0.73 -12.85 -12.10
CA SER A 130 -0.50 -11.51 -12.64
C SER A 130 0.29 -10.61 -11.69
N ARG A 131 0.33 -10.95 -10.39
CA ARG A 131 0.92 -10.12 -9.30
C ARG A 131 0.24 -8.77 -9.17
N ARG A 132 -1.08 -8.72 -9.38
CA ARG A 132 -1.87 -7.48 -9.39
C ARG A 132 -2.95 -7.47 -8.34
N LEU A 133 -3.29 -6.26 -7.91
CA LEU A 133 -4.40 -6.00 -7.01
C LEU A 133 -5.72 -6.05 -7.78
N LEU A 134 -6.61 -6.97 -7.46
CA LEU A 134 -7.91 -7.10 -8.12
C LEU A 134 -9.00 -6.27 -7.44
N LEU A 135 -8.99 -6.25 -6.12
CA LEU A 135 -10.07 -5.69 -5.31
C LEU A 135 -9.47 -4.94 -4.13
N SER A 136 -10.04 -3.79 -3.81
CA SER A 136 -9.81 -3.05 -2.57
C SER A 136 -11.12 -2.93 -1.81
N VAL A 137 -11.11 -3.37 -0.56
CA VAL A 137 -12.21 -3.16 0.39
C VAL A 137 -11.88 -1.92 1.20
N ARG A 138 -12.65 -0.85 1.00
CA ARG A 138 -12.54 0.35 1.84
C ARG A 138 -13.12 0.04 3.19
N THR A 139 -12.33 0.31 4.22
CA THR A 139 -12.74 0.17 5.60
C THR A 139 -12.64 1.52 6.30
N PRO A 140 -13.51 1.79 7.28
CA PRO A 140 -13.38 2.98 8.09
C PRO A 140 -12.03 3.01 8.81
N PHE A 141 -11.47 4.21 8.96
CA PHE A 141 -10.27 4.40 9.78
C PHE A 141 -10.47 3.85 11.19
N ALA A 142 -9.51 3.04 11.66
CA ALA A 142 -9.50 2.39 12.96
C ALA A 142 -10.68 1.43 13.20
N THR A 143 -11.19 0.77 12.15
CA THR A 143 -12.09 -0.38 12.34
C THR A 143 -11.39 -1.49 13.13
N GLU A 144 -12.16 -2.16 14.00
CA GLU A 144 -11.70 -3.34 14.74
C GLU A 144 -11.86 -4.63 13.91
N VAL A 145 -12.83 -4.66 12.99
CA VAL A 145 -13.16 -5.86 12.20
C VAL A 145 -12.67 -5.71 10.78
N MET A 146 -11.49 -6.27 10.53
CA MET A 146 -10.89 -6.29 9.20
C MET A 146 -11.64 -7.23 8.24
N PRO A 147 -11.55 -7.01 6.92
CA PRO A 147 -12.15 -7.90 5.95
C PRO A 147 -11.47 -9.28 5.99
N HIS A 148 -12.29 -10.33 6.06
CA HIS A 148 -11.91 -11.73 6.04
C HIS A 148 -12.70 -12.49 4.96
N LEU A 149 -12.09 -13.50 4.37
CA LEU A 149 -12.81 -14.48 3.55
C LEU A 149 -13.80 -15.21 4.43
N LEU A 150 -15.08 -15.12 4.07
CA LEU A 150 -16.15 -15.92 4.68
C LEU A 150 -16.22 -17.30 4.00
N ASP A 151 -16.07 -17.31 2.68
CA ASP A 151 -15.97 -18.50 1.84
C ASP A 151 -15.26 -18.15 0.52
N LYS A 152 -15.38 -19.01 -0.50
CA LYS A 152 -14.77 -18.81 -1.82
C LYS A 152 -15.26 -17.59 -2.59
N ASP A 153 -16.47 -17.11 -2.32
CA ASP A 153 -17.13 -16.08 -3.11
C ASP A 153 -17.48 -14.84 -2.28
N ARG A 154 -17.22 -14.82 -0.97
CA ARG A 154 -17.63 -13.74 -0.07
C ARG A 154 -16.54 -13.29 0.87
N ILE A 155 -16.51 -11.97 1.09
CA ILE A 155 -15.72 -11.31 2.13
C ILE A 155 -16.68 -10.77 3.18
N ALA A 156 -16.36 -10.95 4.46
CA ALA A 156 -17.09 -10.37 5.58
C ALA A 156 -16.20 -9.40 6.37
N GLY A 157 -16.78 -8.31 6.87
CA GLY A 157 -16.08 -7.27 7.62
C GLY A 157 -16.90 -5.98 7.71
N THR A 158 -16.27 -4.90 8.14
CA THR A 158 -16.81 -3.54 7.98
C THR A 158 -16.46 -2.98 6.61
N PHE A 159 -17.35 -2.19 6.01
CA PHE A 159 -17.17 -1.62 4.67
C PHE A 159 -17.55 -0.13 4.68
N GLY A 160 -16.78 0.68 3.95
CA GLY A 160 -17.08 2.08 3.67
C GLY A 160 -17.08 2.92 4.93
N GLU A 161 -18.20 3.61 5.19
CA GLU A 161 -18.39 4.42 6.39
C GLU A 161 -19.03 3.65 7.56
N GLY A 162 -19.53 2.43 7.32
CA GLY A 162 -20.22 1.60 8.32
C GLY A 162 -19.25 0.96 9.32
N ARG A 163 -18.92 1.70 10.38
CA ARG A 163 -18.00 1.25 11.46
C ARG A 163 -18.57 0.15 12.34
N ASP A 164 -19.87 0.19 12.57
CA ASP A 164 -20.52 -0.62 13.60
C ASP A 164 -21.28 -1.83 13.02
N GLU A 165 -21.18 -2.08 11.71
CA GLU A 165 -21.89 -3.15 11.03
C GLU A 165 -20.91 -4.10 10.31
N VAL A 166 -21.00 -5.38 10.67
CA VAL A 166 -20.33 -6.45 9.92
C VAL A 166 -21.29 -6.97 8.86
N ARG A 167 -20.89 -6.85 7.60
CA ARG A 167 -21.66 -7.33 6.45
C ARG A 167 -20.88 -8.43 5.72
N SER A 168 -21.54 -9.12 4.79
CA SER A 168 -20.87 -10.00 3.84
C SER A 168 -21.15 -9.52 2.41
N VAL A 169 -20.11 -9.38 1.59
CA VAL A 169 -20.21 -8.93 0.20
C VAL A 169 -19.70 -10.02 -0.73
N LYS A 170 -20.43 -10.27 -1.82
CA LYS A 170 -20.00 -11.20 -2.87
C LYS A 170 -18.90 -10.58 -3.73
N VAL A 171 -17.82 -11.31 -3.93
CA VAL A 171 -16.72 -10.92 -4.82
C VAL A 171 -17.14 -11.20 -6.27
N PRO A 172 -17.06 -10.21 -7.18
CA PRO A 172 -17.46 -10.40 -8.58
C PRO A 172 -16.34 -11.07 -9.41
N TRP A 173 -15.94 -12.29 -9.05
CA TRP A 173 -14.78 -12.99 -9.61
C TRP A 173 -14.74 -13.01 -11.15
N ASP A 174 -15.85 -13.34 -11.80
CA ASP A 174 -15.93 -13.40 -13.27
C ASP A 174 -15.57 -12.05 -13.92
N LYS A 175 -16.02 -10.94 -13.33
CA LYS A 175 -15.71 -9.59 -13.83
C LYS A 175 -14.24 -9.24 -13.60
N LEU A 176 -13.70 -9.59 -12.43
CA LEU A 176 -12.29 -9.35 -12.09
C LEU A 176 -11.35 -10.12 -13.03
N MET A 177 -11.62 -11.42 -13.23
CA MET A 177 -10.82 -12.28 -14.10
C MET A 177 -10.97 -11.90 -15.58
N SER A 178 -12.16 -11.49 -16.01
CA SER A 178 -12.37 -10.92 -17.36
C SER A 178 -11.51 -9.67 -17.56
N SER A 179 -11.45 -8.78 -16.58
CA SER A 179 -10.64 -7.56 -16.65
C SER A 179 -9.14 -7.87 -16.70
N LEU A 180 -8.66 -8.84 -15.93
CA LEU A 180 -7.27 -9.33 -16.03
C LEU A 180 -6.96 -9.91 -17.41
N LYS A 181 -7.85 -10.75 -17.94
CA LYS A 181 -7.71 -11.33 -19.28
C LYS A 181 -7.58 -10.22 -20.33
N GLN A 182 -8.40 -9.18 -20.24
CA GLN A 182 -8.37 -8.07 -21.18
C GLN A 182 -7.10 -7.22 -21.08
N ILE A 183 -6.50 -7.10 -19.90
CA ILE A 183 -5.15 -6.52 -19.78
C ILE A 183 -4.13 -7.34 -20.58
N SER A 184 -4.19 -8.68 -20.49
CA SER A 184 -3.27 -9.56 -21.22
C SER A 184 -3.46 -9.48 -22.74
N GLU A 185 -4.71 -9.28 -23.19
CA GLU A 185 -5.09 -9.10 -24.60
C GLU A 185 -4.88 -7.66 -25.10
N LYS A 186 -4.44 -6.75 -24.23
CA LYS A 186 -4.15 -5.34 -24.53
C LYS A 186 -5.32 -4.58 -25.16
N VAL A 187 -6.53 -4.81 -24.65
CA VAL A 187 -7.73 -4.12 -25.15
C VAL A 187 -7.63 -2.59 -25.01
N PRO A 188 -8.42 -1.80 -25.76
CA PRO A 188 -8.46 -0.35 -25.55
C PRO A 188 -8.89 0.05 -24.13
N ALA A 189 -8.05 0.86 -23.48
CA ALA A 189 -8.27 1.38 -22.13
C ALA A 189 -7.81 2.84 -22.07
N TYR A 190 -8.35 3.60 -21.10
CA TYR A 190 -7.87 4.95 -20.79
C TYR A 190 -6.54 4.92 -20.03
N ILE A 191 -6.38 3.95 -19.12
CA ILE A 191 -5.12 3.65 -18.44
C ILE A 191 -4.96 2.14 -18.39
N ALA A 192 -3.75 1.65 -18.64
CA ALA A 192 -3.39 0.25 -18.52
C ALA A 192 -1.88 0.09 -18.30
N PRO A 193 -1.41 -1.05 -17.75
CA PRO A 193 0.02 -1.32 -17.52
C PRO A 193 0.90 -1.39 -18.78
N TYR A 194 0.31 -1.45 -19.98
CA TYR A 194 1.04 -1.43 -21.25
C TYR A 194 0.97 -0.07 -21.95
N GLN A 195 0.33 0.93 -21.34
CA GLN A 195 0.17 2.28 -21.87
C GLN A 195 0.97 3.28 -21.03
N ALA A 196 1.33 4.40 -21.66
CA ALA A 196 1.86 5.55 -20.96
C ALA A 196 0.75 6.58 -20.69
N VAL A 197 0.90 7.35 -19.61
CA VAL A 197 0.06 8.50 -19.30
C VAL A 197 0.91 9.75 -19.16
N SER A 198 0.32 10.93 -19.35
CA SER A 198 0.96 12.19 -19.00
C SER A 198 0.68 12.58 -17.56
N LEU A 199 1.59 13.35 -16.96
CA LEU A 199 1.40 13.95 -15.64
C LEU A 199 1.23 15.46 -15.81
N ASP A 200 0.24 16.02 -15.13
CA ASP A 200 -0.02 17.46 -15.02
C ASP A 200 -0.07 17.81 -13.54
N VAL A 201 1.04 18.30 -12.98
CA VAL A 201 1.14 18.64 -11.55
C VAL A 201 1.17 20.15 -11.41
N SER A 202 0.24 20.71 -10.66
CA SER A 202 0.13 22.15 -10.41
C SER A 202 -0.04 22.44 -8.93
N ILE A 203 0.57 23.54 -8.48
CA ILE A 203 0.58 23.94 -7.08
C ILE A 203 0.09 25.38 -6.98
N ALA A 204 -0.94 25.60 -6.18
CA ALA A 204 -1.48 26.90 -5.85
C ALA A 204 -1.07 27.27 -4.42
N GLY A 205 -0.69 28.53 -4.20
CA GLY A 205 -0.38 29.04 -2.86
C GLY A 205 0.87 28.41 -2.21
N ALA A 206 1.85 27.97 -3.01
CA ALA A 206 3.05 27.32 -2.50
C ALA A 206 3.72 28.15 -1.39
N ARG A 207 3.92 27.55 -0.22
CA ARG A 207 4.58 28.19 0.93
C ARG A 207 6.11 28.06 0.91
N GLY A 208 6.65 27.45 -0.16
CA GLY A 208 8.09 27.27 -0.39
C GLY A 208 8.38 27.25 -1.89
N ASP A 209 9.48 26.61 -2.30
CA ASP A 209 9.83 26.47 -3.72
C ASP A 209 8.80 25.60 -4.46
N ALA A 210 8.05 26.24 -5.36
CA ALA A 210 7.01 25.58 -6.15
C ALA A 210 7.59 24.54 -7.12
N ASP A 211 8.75 24.81 -7.72
CA ASP A 211 9.40 23.93 -8.70
C ASP A 211 10.01 22.70 -8.03
N GLU A 212 10.63 22.88 -6.87
CA GLU A 212 11.08 21.76 -6.03
C GLU A 212 9.90 20.85 -5.65
N THR A 213 8.80 21.47 -5.24
CA THR A 213 7.61 20.74 -4.79
C THR A 213 6.93 20.01 -5.94
N GLN A 214 6.84 20.65 -7.10
CA GLN A 214 6.29 20.03 -8.30
C GLN A 214 7.15 18.83 -8.71
N ARG A 215 8.47 18.94 -8.68
CA ARG A 215 9.39 17.82 -8.95
C ARG A 215 9.22 16.69 -7.95
N PHE A 216 9.13 17.00 -6.66
CA PHE A 216 8.92 16.01 -5.59
C PHE A 216 7.62 15.21 -5.80
N LEU A 217 6.50 15.90 -6.04
CA LEU A 217 5.21 15.26 -6.25
C LEU A 217 5.13 14.50 -7.58
N THR A 218 5.76 15.04 -8.64
CA THR A 218 5.87 14.35 -9.94
C THR A 218 6.62 13.04 -9.81
N LEU A 219 7.73 13.02 -9.06
CA LEU A 219 8.49 11.82 -8.78
C LEU A 219 7.64 10.78 -8.02
N ALA A 220 6.94 11.20 -6.97
CA ALA A 220 6.06 10.32 -6.20
C ALA A 220 4.94 9.70 -7.04
N LEU A 221 4.28 10.49 -7.90
CA LEU A 221 3.26 10.00 -8.83
C LEU A 221 3.84 9.04 -9.87
N THR A 222 5.02 9.35 -10.41
CA THR A 222 5.72 8.48 -11.36
C THR A 222 6.03 7.12 -10.73
N GLN A 223 6.55 7.11 -9.50
CA GLN A 223 6.81 5.88 -8.75
C GLN A 223 5.52 5.09 -8.46
N ARG A 224 4.44 5.79 -8.08
CA ARG A 224 3.12 5.20 -7.85
C ARG A 224 2.57 4.53 -9.11
N LEU A 225 2.69 5.15 -10.28
CA LEU A 225 2.25 4.59 -11.57
C LEU A 225 3.14 3.41 -11.99
N ALA A 226 4.46 3.54 -11.84
CA ALA A 226 5.42 2.50 -12.17
C ALA A 226 5.19 1.21 -11.35
N ARG A 227 4.75 1.32 -10.08
CA ARG A 227 4.35 0.17 -9.25
C ARG A 227 3.28 -0.69 -9.91
N ASP A 228 2.36 -0.07 -10.65
CA ASP A 228 1.28 -0.77 -11.34
C ASP A 228 1.63 -1.10 -12.81
N GLY A 229 2.85 -0.79 -13.23
CA GLY A 229 3.37 -0.98 -14.58
C GLY A 229 3.04 0.14 -15.55
N VAL A 230 2.39 1.23 -15.12
CA VAL A 230 2.03 2.34 -16.00
C VAL A 230 3.22 3.27 -16.19
N LYS A 231 3.58 3.55 -17.44
CA LYS A 231 4.69 4.46 -17.77
C LYS A 231 4.22 5.91 -17.79
N VAL A 232 5.14 6.84 -17.55
CA VAL A 232 4.88 8.28 -17.73
C VAL A 232 5.59 8.76 -18.99
N ALA A 233 4.86 9.46 -19.86
CA ALA A 233 5.39 10.12 -21.05
C ALA A 233 4.63 11.42 -21.33
N ALA A 234 5.26 12.36 -22.03
CA ALA A 234 4.61 13.60 -22.44
C ALA A 234 3.56 13.35 -23.54
N ASN A 235 2.60 14.26 -23.66
CA ASN A 235 1.61 14.33 -24.75
C ASN A 235 0.83 13.02 -24.99
N GLN A 236 0.43 12.33 -23.91
CA GLN A 236 -0.41 11.14 -23.98
C GLN A 236 -1.90 11.56 -23.98
N PRO A 237 -2.79 10.78 -24.61
CA PRO A 237 -4.22 11.09 -24.66
C PRO A 237 -4.89 11.07 -23.29
N THR A 238 -4.33 10.30 -22.35
CA THR A 238 -4.76 10.26 -20.96
C THR A 238 -3.74 10.97 -20.07
N THR A 239 -4.21 11.91 -19.25
CA THR A 239 -3.40 12.67 -18.31
C THR A 239 -3.88 12.41 -16.87
N LEU A 240 -2.95 12.12 -15.98
CA LEU A 240 -3.18 12.14 -14.54
C LEU A 240 -2.85 13.55 -14.04
N ARG A 241 -3.89 14.31 -13.71
CA ARG A 241 -3.79 15.68 -13.23
C ARG A 241 -3.80 15.70 -11.71
N PHE A 242 -2.82 16.35 -11.10
CA PHE A 242 -2.70 16.53 -9.67
C PHE A 242 -2.59 18.01 -9.31
N ARG A 243 -3.66 18.55 -8.74
CA ARG A 243 -3.74 19.94 -8.29
C ARG A 243 -3.58 19.98 -6.79
N VAL A 244 -2.60 20.72 -6.29
CA VAL A 244 -2.35 20.90 -4.85
C VAL A 244 -2.54 22.37 -4.49
N ALA A 245 -3.21 22.63 -3.39
CA ALA A 245 -3.29 23.94 -2.77
C ALA A 245 -2.69 23.87 -1.36
N GLU A 246 -1.74 24.76 -1.08
CA GLU A 246 -1.12 24.89 0.23
C GLU A 246 -1.71 26.08 0.99
N GLU A 247 -1.96 25.88 2.28
CA GLU A 247 -2.56 26.89 3.15
C GLU A 247 -1.85 26.92 4.51
N ALA A 248 -1.85 28.11 5.14
CA ALA A 248 -1.44 28.25 6.53
C ALA A 248 -2.51 27.66 7.45
N GLY A 249 -2.10 26.77 8.35
CA GLY A 249 -2.93 26.24 9.41
C GLY A 249 -2.86 27.08 10.68
N GLN A 250 -3.02 26.44 11.83
CA GLN A 250 -2.93 27.12 13.12
C GLN A 250 -1.46 27.38 13.50
N THR A 251 -1.23 28.45 14.26
CA THR A 251 0.05 28.63 14.99
C THR A 251 0.06 27.70 16.19
N LEU A 252 1.11 26.87 16.28
CA LEU A 252 1.25 25.81 17.29
C LEU A 252 2.51 26.06 18.13
N PRO A 253 2.45 25.85 19.45
CA PRO A 253 3.63 25.87 20.30
C PRO A 253 4.58 24.70 19.98
N ILE A 254 5.88 24.95 20.09
CA ILE A 254 6.93 23.94 19.92
C ILE A 254 7.32 23.39 21.29
N TYR A 255 7.14 22.07 21.46
CA TYR A 255 7.62 21.33 22.62
C TYR A 255 8.85 20.49 22.25
N GLU A 256 9.92 20.59 23.02
CA GLU A 256 11.16 19.86 22.83
C GLU A 256 11.23 18.65 23.77
N ARG A 257 11.41 17.45 23.21
CA ARG A 257 11.53 16.22 24.00
C ARG A 257 12.87 16.22 24.72
N GLN A 258 12.86 16.09 26.04
CA GLN A 258 14.09 15.99 26.83
C GLN A 258 14.66 14.56 26.84
N SER A 259 13.85 13.57 26.43
CA SER A 259 14.19 12.15 26.39
C SER A 259 13.28 11.41 25.39
N PRO A 260 13.69 10.26 24.81
CA PRO A 260 12.83 9.42 23.97
C PRO A 260 11.52 8.98 24.66
N PHE A 261 11.48 8.96 26.00
CA PHE A 261 10.30 8.59 26.79
C PHE A 261 9.45 9.79 27.22
N ASP A 262 9.92 11.01 27.00
CA ASP A 262 9.16 12.21 27.29
C ASP A 262 8.04 12.37 26.25
N ARG A 263 6.80 12.16 26.71
CA ARG A 263 5.59 12.29 25.87
C ARG A 263 5.00 13.70 25.90
N ARG A 264 5.43 14.56 26.81
CA ARG A 264 4.88 15.91 26.99
C ARG A 264 5.78 16.97 26.35
N GLY A 265 7.10 16.77 26.42
CA GLY A 265 8.08 17.75 25.98
C GLY A 265 8.14 18.96 26.92
N ARG A 266 9.21 19.75 26.80
CA ARG A 266 9.35 21.05 27.44
C ARG A 266 8.90 22.13 26.47
N ASP A 267 8.00 23.02 26.90
CA ASP A 267 7.64 24.19 26.10
C ASP A 267 8.88 25.07 25.87
N THR A 268 9.17 25.36 24.60
CA THR A 268 10.32 26.17 24.20
C THR A 268 10.00 27.66 24.14
N GLY A 269 8.73 28.05 24.26
CA GLY A 269 8.24 29.41 24.00
C GLY A 269 8.25 29.81 22.52
N ARG A 270 8.75 28.94 21.63
CA ARG A 270 8.69 29.14 20.18
C ARG A 270 7.38 28.60 19.62
N THR A 271 6.96 29.16 18.49
CA THR A 271 5.76 28.73 17.76
C THR A 271 6.10 28.45 16.30
N VAL A 272 5.30 27.61 15.65
CA VAL A 272 5.38 27.34 14.21
C VAL A 272 3.98 27.38 13.59
N THR A 273 3.88 27.76 12.32
CA THR A 273 2.59 27.75 11.61
C THR A 273 2.41 26.43 10.89
N GLU A 274 1.41 25.64 11.30
CA GLU A 274 1.02 24.39 10.67
C GLU A 274 0.90 24.56 9.14
N SER A 275 1.31 23.55 8.38
CA SER A 275 1.08 23.52 6.94
C SER A 275 -0.10 22.60 6.63
N LYS A 276 -1.09 23.11 5.92
CA LYS A 276 -2.22 22.34 5.39
C LYS A 276 -2.11 22.24 3.88
N GLY A 277 -2.48 21.09 3.35
CA GLY A 277 -2.55 20.83 1.92
C GLY A 277 -3.90 20.23 1.58
N SER A 278 -4.54 20.74 0.54
CA SER A 278 -5.65 20.06 -0.13
C SER A 278 -5.20 19.70 -1.53
N ALA A 279 -5.59 18.51 -2.01
CA ALA A 279 -5.25 18.10 -3.35
C ALA A 279 -6.39 17.37 -4.04
N VAL A 280 -6.43 17.50 -5.36
CA VAL A 280 -7.36 16.80 -6.23
C VAL A 280 -6.53 16.05 -7.28
N LEU A 281 -6.74 14.75 -7.35
CA LEU A 281 -6.14 13.86 -8.34
C LEU A 281 -7.22 13.40 -9.31
N GLU A 282 -7.02 13.61 -10.60
CA GLU A 282 -7.99 13.30 -11.66
C GLU A 282 -7.33 12.53 -12.80
N LEU A 283 -8.00 11.49 -13.29
CA LEU A 283 -7.65 10.85 -14.55
C LEU A 283 -8.55 11.45 -15.64
N VAL A 284 -7.96 12.18 -16.58
CA VAL A 284 -8.67 12.84 -17.68
C VAL A 284 -8.22 12.27 -19.02
N SER A 285 -9.14 12.15 -19.98
CA SER A 285 -8.85 11.74 -21.34
C SER A 285 -9.33 12.81 -22.31
N VAL A 286 -8.65 12.96 -23.45
CA VAL A 286 -9.11 13.83 -24.54
C VAL A 286 -10.45 13.41 -25.13
N ASP A 287 -10.81 12.14 -24.98
CA ASP A 287 -12.06 11.56 -25.48
C ASP A 287 -13.26 11.79 -24.53
N GLU A 288 -13.00 12.22 -23.29
CA GLU A 288 -14.01 12.32 -22.24
C GLU A 288 -14.19 13.77 -21.77
N ARG A 289 -15.44 14.17 -21.57
CA ARG A 289 -15.76 15.53 -21.13
C ARG A 289 -15.55 15.73 -19.62
N GLU A 290 -15.68 14.65 -18.86
CA GLU A 290 -15.53 14.62 -17.40
C GLU A 290 -14.32 13.75 -17.02
N PRO A 291 -13.73 13.96 -15.82
CA PRO A 291 -12.72 13.05 -15.31
C PRO A 291 -13.26 11.61 -15.21
N ILE A 292 -12.51 10.67 -15.77
CA ILE A 292 -12.81 9.23 -15.74
C ILE A 292 -12.75 8.70 -14.30
N TRP A 293 -11.86 9.29 -13.50
CA TRP A 293 -11.70 8.97 -12.08
C TRP A 293 -11.19 10.19 -11.34
N ARG A 294 -11.59 10.33 -10.07
CA ARG A 294 -11.22 11.45 -9.21
C ARG A 294 -11.04 11.00 -7.76
N ALA A 295 -10.05 11.56 -7.09
CA ALA A 295 -9.86 11.47 -5.65
C ALA A 295 -9.52 12.86 -5.07
N THR A 296 -9.94 13.08 -3.82
CA THR A 296 -9.58 14.27 -3.05
C THR A 296 -8.75 13.86 -1.84
N LEU A 297 -7.66 14.57 -1.60
CA LEU A 297 -6.72 14.32 -0.52
C LEU A 297 -6.63 15.56 0.37
N LYS A 298 -6.43 15.33 1.66
CA LYS A 298 -6.23 16.39 2.65
C LYS A 298 -5.07 16.00 3.54
N ALA A 299 -4.06 16.86 3.61
CA ALA A 299 -2.88 16.64 4.43
C ALA A 299 -2.69 17.80 5.41
N SER A 300 -2.21 17.46 6.59
CA SER A 300 -1.66 18.41 7.55
C SER A 300 -0.26 17.95 7.92
N SER A 301 0.58 18.90 8.34
CA SER A 301 1.89 18.59 8.92
C SER A 301 1.74 17.69 10.15
N ALA A 302 2.76 16.86 10.43
CA ALA A 302 2.80 16.07 11.65
C ALA A 302 2.78 16.98 12.89
N ARG A 303 2.41 16.37 14.02
CA ARG A 303 2.46 17.00 15.34
C ARG A 303 3.69 16.59 16.15
N SER A 304 4.52 15.70 15.59
CA SER A 304 5.73 15.17 16.22
C SER A 304 6.85 15.10 15.19
N PHE A 305 8.04 15.56 15.57
CA PHE A 305 9.22 15.63 14.71
C PHE A 305 10.42 15.02 15.41
N THR A 306 11.32 14.40 14.63
CA THR A 306 12.63 13.93 15.10
C THR A 306 13.75 14.90 14.76
N GLU A 307 13.50 15.84 13.84
CA GLU A 307 14.40 16.92 13.42
C GLU A 307 13.97 18.26 14.02
N GLU A 308 14.76 19.31 13.81
CA GLU A 308 14.41 20.66 14.26
C GLU A 308 13.06 21.11 13.66
N ILE A 309 12.21 21.68 14.51
CA ILE A 309 10.88 22.15 14.12
C ILE A 309 10.99 23.59 13.61
N ASN A 310 10.76 23.78 12.32
CA ASN A 310 10.68 25.07 11.63
C ASN A 310 9.67 24.98 10.46
N ASP A 311 9.43 26.09 9.77
CA ASP A 311 8.45 26.12 8.67
C ASP A 311 8.77 25.12 7.54
N ALA A 312 10.06 24.89 7.26
CA ALA A 312 10.49 23.95 6.23
C ALA A 312 10.22 22.49 6.64
N SER A 313 10.55 22.08 7.88
CA SER A 313 10.27 20.72 8.36
C SER A 313 8.77 20.45 8.53
N VAL A 314 8.00 21.45 8.98
CA VAL A 314 6.53 21.37 9.06
C VAL A 314 5.91 21.19 7.67
N ARG A 315 6.33 22.00 6.69
CA ARG A 315 5.86 21.88 5.31
C ARG A 315 6.26 20.53 4.68
N LYS A 316 7.52 20.12 4.83
CA LYS A 316 8.02 18.82 4.36
C LYS A 316 7.17 17.67 4.90
N SER A 317 6.85 17.68 6.19
CA SER A 317 6.00 16.67 6.81
C SER A 317 4.59 16.61 6.21
N MET A 318 4.00 17.76 5.85
CA MET A 318 2.71 17.81 5.14
C MET A 318 2.82 17.16 3.75
N LEU A 319 3.87 17.49 2.98
CA LEU A 319 4.10 16.91 1.65
C LEU A 319 4.36 15.39 1.72
N GLU A 320 5.14 14.94 2.70
CA GLU A 320 5.36 13.51 2.95
C GLU A 320 4.05 12.80 3.32
N HIS A 321 3.17 13.45 4.09
CA HIS A 321 1.85 12.91 4.38
C HIS A 321 1.00 12.78 3.12
N LEU A 322 1.01 13.80 2.25
CA LEU A 322 0.30 13.74 0.96
C LEU A 322 0.82 12.59 0.07
N VAL A 323 2.14 12.39 0.02
CA VAL A 323 2.76 11.26 -0.70
C VAL A 323 2.36 9.92 -0.10
N ARG A 324 2.32 9.78 1.24
CA ARG A 324 1.81 8.57 1.89
C ARG A 324 0.36 8.28 1.49
N GLN A 325 -0.49 9.31 1.44
CA GLN A 325 -1.88 9.15 0.98
C GLN A 325 -1.96 8.70 -0.48
N LEU A 326 -1.13 9.26 -1.38
CA LEU A 326 -1.04 8.82 -2.78
C LEU A 326 -0.67 7.33 -2.89
N HIS A 327 0.24 6.84 -2.05
CA HIS A 327 0.62 5.42 -2.04
C HIS A 327 -0.48 4.49 -1.55
N GLY A 328 -1.33 4.95 -0.63
CA GLY A 328 -2.47 4.22 -0.06
C GLY A 328 -3.77 4.36 -0.85
N LEU A 329 -3.78 5.16 -1.92
CA LEU A 329 -4.97 5.40 -2.72
C LEU A 329 -5.29 4.21 -3.64
N ASP A 330 -6.57 3.85 -3.70
CA ASP A 330 -7.15 2.88 -4.65
C ASP A 330 -7.23 3.45 -6.07
N MET A 331 -6.11 3.98 -6.57
CA MET A 331 -6.02 4.53 -7.91
C MET A 331 -6.11 3.38 -8.93
N PRO A 332 -6.99 3.47 -9.94
CA PRO A 332 -7.11 2.44 -10.96
C PRO A 332 -5.85 2.39 -11.82
N TYR A 333 -5.34 1.19 -12.06
CA TYR A 333 -4.27 0.94 -13.03
C TYR A 333 -4.79 0.39 -14.36
N PHE A 334 -6.07 -0.02 -14.38
CA PHE A 334 -6.76 -0.42 -15.59
C PHE A 334 -8.16 0.18 -15.60
N VAL A 335 -8.44 1.05 -16.56
CA VAL A 335 -9.80 1.55 -16.81
C VAL A 335 -10.14 1.30 -18.28
N PRO A 336 -10.93 0.27 -18.59
CA PRO A 336 -11.29 -0.09 -19.96
C PRO A 336 -12.19 0.99 -20.58
N LYS A 337 -12.15 1.13 -21.92
CA LYS A 337 -13.10 2.00 -22.64
C LYS A 337 -14.51 1.41 -22.71
N SER A 338 -14.65 0.08 -22.64
CA SER A 338 -15.95 -0.58 -22.55
C SER A 338 -16.48 -0.57 -21.12
N LYS A 339 -17.77 -0.24 -20.98
CA LYS A 339 -18.50 -0.19 -19.70
C LYS A 339 -18.87 -1.57 -19.15
N ASP A 340 -18.74 -2.62 -19.96
CA ASP A 340 -19.07 -4.00 -19.56
C ASP A 340 -17.97 -4.64 -18.69
N ILE A 341 -16.83 -3.97 -18.59
CA ILE A 341 -15.62 -4.44 -17.93
C ILE A 341 -15.36 -3.55 -16.72
N VAL A 342 -15.02 -4.17 -15.60
CA VAL A 342 -14.76 -3.42 -14.36
C VAL A 342 -13.34 -2.87 -14.37
N ALA A 343 -13.16 -1.64 -13.87
CA ALA A 343 -11.84 -1.08 -13.64
C ALA A 343 -11.11 -1.87 -12.54
N LEU A 344 -9.77 -1.91 -12.60
CA LEU A 344 -8.94 -2.55 -11.57
C LEU A 344 -8.00 -1.53 -10.87
N PRO A 345 -7.85 -1.61 -9.53
CA PRO A 345 -8.61 -2.50 -8.66
C PRO A 345 -10.09 -2.09 -8.61
N ALA A 346 -10.98 -3.08 -8.53
CA ALA A 346 -12.36 -2.82 -8.17
C ALA A 346 -12.41 -2.36 -6.71
N VAL A 347 -13.37 -1.51 -6.35
CA VAL A 347 -13.51 -0.99 -4.98
C VAL A 347 -14.85 -1.38 -4.42
N ILE A 348 -14.86 -1.92 -3.20
CA ILE A 348 -16.07 -2.16 -2.40
C ILE A 348 -16.11 -1.17 -1.25
N GLU A 349 -17.27 -0.55 -1.06
CA GLU A 349 -17.61 0.40 0.01
C GLU A 349 -18.76 -0.14 0.87
#